data_AF-A0A246U537-F1
#
_entry.id   AF-A0A246U537-F1
#
_cell.length_a   1.000
_cell.length_b   1.000
_cell.length_c   1.000
_cell.angle_alpha   90.00
_cell.angle_beta   90.00
_cell.angle_gamma   90.00
#
_symmetry.space_group_name_H-M   'P 1'
#
loop_
_entity.id
_entity.type
_entity.pdbx_description
1 polymer ?
#
loop_
_entity_poly.entity_id
_entity_poly.type
_entity_poly.pdbx_seq_one_letter_code
_entity_poly.pdbx_strand_id
1 'polypeptide(L)'
;MAYIDLGALVSRESVLSLVVGVLVGLLAYHVISKLMAARQRSDAAKSDIERRFRSVFAIMDEGRRQSLIRYHMEKYECGREDAMRRAVEERERDSNRW
;
A
#
# COMPACT_ATOMS: atom_id res chain seq x y z
N MET A 1 45.88 26.81 35.30
CA MET A 1 45.51 26.98 33.87
C MET A 1 44.84 25.69 33.42
N ALA A 2 43.52 25.71 33.26
CA ALA A 2 42.75 24.56 32.80
C ALA A 2 42.89 24.46 31.27
N TYR A 3 43.74 23.55 30.79
CA TYR A 3 43.66 23.08 29.41
C TYR A 3 42.42 22.19 29.33
N ILE A 4 41.28 22.79 28.99
CA ILE A 4 40.10 22.04 28.62
C ILE A 4 40.49 21.23 27.39
N ASP A 5 40.38 19.91 27.49
CA ASP A 5 40.75 18.95 26.45
C ASP A 5 39.84 19.14 25.22
N LEU A 6 40.21 20.12 24.38
CA LEU A 6 39.47 20.52 23.19
C LEU A 6 39.33 19.34 22.21
N GLY A 7 40.33 18.45 22.16
CA GLY A 7 40.29 17.25 21.32
C GLY A 7 39.24 16.25 21.80
N ALA A 8 39.14 16.02 23.11
CA ALA A 8 38.10 15.18 23.69
C ALA A 8 36.69 15.74 23.48
N LEU A 9 36.52 17.07 23.52
CA LEU A 9 35.24 17.72 23.26
C LEU A 9 34.80 17.58 21.79
N VAL A 10 35.71 17.86 20.84
CA VAL A 10 35.44 17.71 19.40
C VAL A 10 35.12 16.25 19.04
N SER A 11 35.81 15.29 19.66
CA SER A 11 35.52 13.87 19.46
C SER A 11 34.15 13.48 20.01
N ARG A 12 33.75 14.04 21.17
CA ARG A 12 32.45 13.76 21.79
C ARG A 12 31.29 14.34 20.97
N GLU A 13 31.43 15.58 20.48
CA GLU A 13 30.42 16.22 19.62
C GLU A 13 30.24 15.49 18.29
N SER A 14 31.34 15.00 17.71
CA SER A 14 31.32 14.19 16.50
C SER A 14 30.63 12.84 16.72
N VAL A 15 30.89 12.19 17.85
CA VAL A 15 30.24 10.93 18.23
C VAL A 15 28.74 11.14 18.47
N LEU A 16 28.36 12.21 19.17
CA LEU A 16 26.95 12.54 19.41
C LEU A 16 26.22 12.84 18.09
N SER A 17 26.85 13.60 17.18
CA SER A 17 26.29 13.88 15.85
C SER A 17 26.09 12.61 15.04
N LEU A 18 27.05 11.68 15.10
CA LEU A 18 26.95 10.39 14.40
C LEU A 18 25.85 9.51 14.97
N VAL A 19 25.72 9.43 16.30
CA VAL A 19 24.65 8.67 16.96
C VAL A 19 23.28 9.24 16.62
N VAL A 20 23.12 10.57 16.70
CA VAL A 20 21.85 11.23 16.35
C VAL A 20 21.53 11.01 14.87
N GLY A 21 22.52 11.14 13.98
CA GLY A 21 22.34 10.89 12.55
C GLY A 21 21.90 9.46 12.25
N VAL A 22 22.49 8.46 12.92
CA VAL A 22 22.09 7.05 12.79
C VAL A 22 20.67 6.83 13.30
N LEU A 23 20.32 7.37 14.47
CA LEU A 23 18.97 7.21 15.04
C LEU A 23 17.90 7.84 14.14
N VAL A 24 18.15 9.06 13.66
CA VAL A 24 17.24 9.76 12.74
C VAL A 24 17.13 9.01 11.42
N GLY A 25 18.26 8.54 10.87
CA GLY A 25 18.30 7.75 9.64
C GLY A 25 17.52 6.43 9.76
N LEU A 26 17.66 5.72 10.89
CA LEU A 26 16.91 4.48 11.16
C LEU A 26 15.41 4.73 11.30
N LEU A 27 15.02 5.79 12.01
CA LEU A 27 13.61 6.17 12.14
C LEU A 27 13.01 6.54 10.77
N ALA A 28 13.70 7.37 10.00
CA ALA A 28 13.28 7.73 8.64
C ALA A 28 13.17 6.49 7.74
N TYR A 29 14.17 5.60 7.79
CA TYR A 29 14.17 4.34 7.05
C TYR A 29 12.96 3.47 7.40
N HIS A 30 12.64 3.31 8.69
CA HIS A 30 11.49 2.50 9.12
C HIS A 30 10.16 3.07 8.65
N VAL A 31 9.99 4.39 8.70
CA VAL A 31 8.77 5.05 8.23
C VAL A 31 8.61 4.88 6.71
N ILE A 32 9.68 5.15 5.95
CA ILE A 32 9.67 5.03 4.48
C ILE A 32 9.45 3.57 4.07
N SER A 33 10.14 2.62 4.71
CA SER A 33 10.00 1.19 4.44
C SER A 33 8.56 0.71 4.66
N LYS A 34 7.92 1.09 5.77
CA LYS A 34 6.51 0.76 6.02
C LYS A 34 5.58 1.39 4.99
N LEU A 35 5.84 2.64 4.59
CA LEU A 35 5.02 3.32 3.58
C LEU A 35 5.12 2.65 2.20
N MET A 36 6.34 2.28 1.79
CA MET A 36 6.56 1.54 0.53
C MET A 36 5.92 0.16 0.57
N ALA A 37 6.08 -0.58 1.66
CA ALA A 37 5.47 -1.89 1.84
C ALA A 37 3.93 -1.82 1.83
N ALA A 38 3.34 -0.78 2.42
CA ALA A 38 1.89 -0.57 2.38
C ALA A 38 1.40 -0.28 0.95
N ARG A 39 2.11 0.58 0.19
CA ARG A 39 1.78 0.85 -1.22
C ARG A 39 1.88 -0.40 -2.09
N GLN A 40 2.96 -1.17 -1.97
CA GLN A 40 3.13 -2.41 -2.73
C GLN A 40 2.02 -3.42 -2.45
N ARG A 41 1.56 -3.54 -1.19
CA ARG A 41 0.43 -4.42 -0.86
C ARG A 41 -0.87 -3.95 -1.49
N SER A 42 -1.14 -2.65 -1.49
CA SER A 42 -2.32 -2.09 -2.15
C SER A 42 -2.29 -2.30 -3.67
N ASP A 43 -1.15 -2.07 -4.31
CA ASP A 43 -0.99 -2.27 -5.76
C ASP A 43 -1.11 -3.75 -6.15
N ALA A 44 -0.55 -4.66 -5.34
CA ALA A 44 -0.70 -6.09 -5.53
C ALA A 44 -2.17 -6.53 -5.36
N ALA A 45 -2.84 -6.08 -4.29
CA ALA A 45 -4.25 -6.38 -4.05
C ALA A 45 -5.17 -5.87 -5.18
N LYS A 46 -4.86 -4.68 -5.73
CA LYS A 46 -5.54 -4.14 -6.90
C LYS A 46 -5.37 -5.03 -8.13
N SER A 47 -4.15 -5.49 -8.39
CA SER A 47 -3.86 -6.38 -9.51
C SER A 47 -4.61 -7.71 -9.39
N ASP A 48 -4.66 -8.26 -8.18
CA ASP A 48 -5.32 -9.53 -7.90
C ASP A 48 -6.85 -9.45 -8.09
N ILE A 49 -7.48 -8.37 -7.58
CA ILE A 49 -8.93 -8.23 -7.74
C ILE A 49 -9.32 -8.00 -9.19
N GLU A 50 -8.52 -7.25 -9.96
CA GLU A 50 -8.76 -7.04 -11.38
C GLU A 50 -8.61 -8.34 -12.19
N ARG A 51 -7.61 -9.16 -11.85
CA ARG A 51 -7.40 -10.47 -12.47
C ARG A 51 -8.56 -11.42 -12.16
N ARG A 52 -9.00 -11.48 -10.90
CA ARG A 52 -10.14 -12.31 -10.48
C ARG A 52 -11.44 -11.86 -11.13
N PHE A 53 -11.70 -10.55 -11.18
CA PHE A 53 -12.85 -9.99 -11.88
C PHE A 53 -12.86 -10.37 -13.37
N ARG A 54 -11.73 -10.23 -14.06
CA ARG A 54 -11.62 -10.67 -15.47
C ARG A 54 -11.85 -12.16 -15.65
N SER A 55 -11.39 -12.99 -14.72
CA SER A 55 -11.60 -14.44 -14.77
C SER A 55 -13.07 -14.81 -14.60
N VAL A 56 -13.74 -14.24 -13.59
CA VAL A 56 -15.16 -14.53 -13.28
C VAL A 56 -16.09 -14.02 -14.38
N PHE A 57 -15.75 -12.87 -14.97
CA PHE A 57 -16.52 -12.26 -16.07
C PHE A 57 -15.85 -12.45 -17.44
N ALA A 58 -15.07 -13.52 -17.63
CA ALA A 58 -14.34 -13.78 -18.88
C ALA A 58 -15.27 -13.92 -20.10
N ILE A 59 -16.51 -14.35 -19.89
CA ILE A 59 -17.54 -14.50 -20.92
C ILE A 59 -18.05 -13.11 -21.41
N MET A 60 -17.85 -12.05 -20.62
CA MET A 60 -18.30 -10.71 -20.97
C MET A 60 -17.24 -9.92 -21.75
N ASP A 61 -17.70 -9.18 -22.75
CA ASP A 61 -16.88 -8.19 -23.43
C ASP A 61 -16.35 -7.11 -22.47
N GLU A 62 -15.20 -6.53 -22.77
CA GLU A 62 -14.54 -5.53 -21.92
C GLU A 62 -15.45 -4.30 -21.72
N GLY A 63 -16.16 -3.86 -22.76
CA GLY A 63 -17.10 -2.74 -22.64
C GLY A 63 -18.20 -3.01 -21.62
N ARG A 64 -18.72 -4.24 -21.61
CA ARG A 64 -19.78 -4.67 -20.68
C ARG A 64 -19.27 -4.82 -19.25
N ARG A 65 -18.03 -5.31 -19.10
CA ARG A 65 -17.32 -5.36 -17.81
C ARG A 65 -17.16 -3.98 -17.18
N GLN A 66 -16.75 -2.99 -17.97
CA GLN A 66 -16.59 -1.61 -17.50
C GLN A 66 -17.91 -0.98 -17.08
N SER A 67 -19.00 -1.23 -17.83
CA SER A 67 -20.34 -0.79 -17.44
C SER A 67 -20.80 -1.41 -16.11
N LEU A 68 -20.48 -2.69 -15.87
CA LEU A 68 -20.85 -3.39 -14.65
C LEU A 68 -20.11 -2.82 -13.43
N ILE A 69 -18.83 -2.50 -13.59
CA ILE A 69 -18.05 -1.81 -12.55
C ILE A 69 -18.66 -0.44 -12.25
N ARG A 70 -19.01 0.34 -13.27
CA ARG A 70 -19.64 1.65 -13.10
C ARG A 70 -20.98 1.55 -12.38
N TYR A 71 -21.81 0.57 -12.73
CA TYR A 71 -23.07 0.31 -12.04
C TYR A 71 -22.87 0.02 -10.55
N HIS A 72 -21.91 -0.84 -10.18
CA HIS A 72 -21.61 -1.11 -8.76
C HIS A 72 -20.98 0.10 -8.05
N MET A 73 -20.17 0.91 -8.74
CA MET A 73 -19.65 2.16 -8.18
C MET A 73 -20.77 3.14 -7.84
N GLU A 74 -21.73 3.33 -8.74
CA GLU A 74 -22.89 4.21 -8.54
C GLU A 74 -23.85 3.65 -7.46
N LYS A 75 -24.12 2.34 -7.48
CA LYS A 75 -25.03 1.68 -6.54
C LYS A 75 -24.53 1.70 -5.09
N TYR A 76 -23.22 1.57 -4.88
CA TYR A 76 -22.62 1.44 -3.55
C TYR A 76 -21.74 2.63 -3.15
N GLU A 77 -21.71 3.70 -3.96
CA GLU A 77 -20.88 4.90 -3.77
C GLU A 77 -19.43 4.57 -3.39
N CYS A 78 -18.85 3.60 -4.10
CA CYS A 78 -17.55 3.03 -3.76
C CYS A 78 -16.53 3.14 -4.89
N GLY A 79 -15.25 2.96 -4.54
CA GLY A 79 -14.17 2.95 -5.51
C GLY A 79 -14.26 1.75 -6.47
N ARG A 80 -13.57 1.87 -7.60
CA ARG A 80 -13.53 0.85 -8.67
C ARG A 80 -13.17 -0.55 -8.14
N GLU A 81 -12.21 -0.63 -7.23
CA GLU A 81 -11.74 -1.90 -6.65
C GLU A 81 -12.79 -2.55 -5.73
N ASP A 82 -13.45 -1.74 -4.91
CA ASP A 82 -14.53 -2.22 -4.04
C ASP A 82 -15.75 -2.67 -4.85
N ALA A 83 -16.03 -1.98 -5.96
CA ALA A 83 -17.05 -2.36 -6.92
C ALA A 83 -16.73 -3.71 -7.58
N MET A 84 -15.49 -3.92 -8.04
CA MET A 84 -15.04 -5.21 -8.59
C MET A 84 -15.14 -6.34 -7.55
N ARG A 85 -14.70 -6.09 -6.31
CA ARG A 85 -14.77 -7.07 -5.22
C ARG A 85 -16.19 -7.50 -4.94
N ARG A 86 -17.11 -6.54 -4.79
CA ARG A 86 -18.54 -6.83 -4.57
C ARG A 86 -19.16 -7.59 -5.74
N ALA A 87 -18.84 -7.20 -6.98
CA ALA A 87 -19.36 -7.89 -8.16
C ALA A 87 -18.91 -9.35 -8.23
N VAL A 88 -17.66 -9.65 -7.85
CA VAL A 88 -17.15 -11.03 -7.74
C VAL A 88 -17.85 -11.79 -6.63
N GLU A 89 -17.93 -11.23 -5.43
CA GLU A 89 -18.58 -11.87 -4.27
C GLU A 89 -20.06 -12.18 -4.52
N GLU A 90 -20.78 -11.28 -5.20
CA GLU A 90 -22.19 -11.46 -5.57
C GLU A 90 -22.32 -12.62 -6.57
N ARG A 91 -21.44 -12.69 -7.57
CA ARG A 91 -21.44 -13.78 -8.56
C ARG A 91 -21.07 -15.13 -7.95
N GLU A 92 -20.12 -15.16 -7.02
CA GLU A 92 -19.75 -16.38 -6.29
C GLU A 92 -20.88 -16.85 -5.39
N ARG A 93 -21.55 -15.94 -4.68
CA ARG A 93 -22.73 -16.26 -3.86
C ARG A 93 -23.84 -16.87 -4.71
N ASP A 94 -24.10 -16.33 -5.89
CA ASP A 94 -25.08 -16.88 -6.82
C ASP A 94 -24.66 -18.27 -7.29
N SER A 95 -23.39 -18.46 -7.67
CA SER A 95 -22.89 -19.77 -8.11
C SER A 95 -22.94 -20.85 -7.02
N ASN A 96 -22.85 -20.46 -5.74
CA ASN A 96 -22.80 -21.39 -4.61
C ASN A 96 -24.18 -21.75 -4.05
N ARG A 97 -25.25 -21.27 -4.69
CA ARG A 97 -26.64 -21.47 -4.26
C ARG A 97 -27.29 -22.68 -4.95
N TRP A 98 -26.61 -23.30 -5.92
CA TRP A 98 -27.09 -24.38 -6.78
C TRP A 98 -26.10 -25.54 -6.68
#